data_AF-A0A9P9QBH2-F1
#
_entry.id   AF-A0A9P9QBH2-F1
#
_cell.length_a   1.000
_cell.length_b   1.000
_cell.length_c   1.000
_cell.angle_alpha   90.00
_cell.angle_beta   90.00
_cell.angle_gamma   90.00
#
_symmetry.space_group_name_H-M   'P 1'
#
loop_
_entity.id
_entity.type
_entity.pdbx_description
1 polymer ?
#
loop_
_entity_poly.entity_id
_entity_poly.type
_entity_poly.pdbx_seq_one_letter_code
_entity_poly.pdbx_strand_id
1 'polypeptide(L)'
;MFQVVVLLTTPVDLPTFRKAILGIHELSRGFLREDEATFIVQDSDVNGAGMDVGDDVYRLATGEELAADKMQCKGRPAPKLYDMHRIKKEVHGMTFVIVRPDRYVYAECKTVEELQSICGGIRAKFGLE
;
A
#
# COMPACT_ATOMS: atom_id res chain seq x y z
N MET A 1 -11.07 -7.62 9.15
CA MET A 1 -10.79 -7.48 7.70
C MET A 1 -9.45 -6.77 7.58
N PHE A 2 -8.55 -7.24 6.73
CA PHE A 2 -7.23 -6.65 6.51
C PHE A 2 -7.14 -6.13 5.09
N GLN A 3 -6.17 -5.28 4.81
CA GLN A 3 -5.88 -4.80 3.47
C GLN A 3 -4.38 -4.89 3.20
N VAL A 4 -4.01 -5.29 1.97
CA VAL A 4 -2.61 -5.22 1.52
C VAL A 4 -2.38 -3.89 0.82
N VAL A 5 -1.36 -3.16 1.27
CA VAL A 5 -0.80 -2.00 0.60
C VAL A 5 0.55 -2.41 0.03
N VAL A 6 0.74 -2.23 -1.28
CA VAL A 6 1.98 -2.54 -2.00
C VAL A 6 2.71 -1.25 -2.35
N LEU A 7 3.92 -1.09 -1.86
CA LEU A 7 4.76 0.08 -2.08
C LEU A 7 5.69 -0.16 -3.27
N LEU A 8 5.34 0.41 -4.42
CA LEU A 8 6.06 0.24 -5.67
C LEU A 8 7.16 1.28 -5.81
N THR A 9 8.29 0.91 -6.40
CA THR A 9 9.30 1.91 -6.79
C THR A 9 8.96 2.53 -8.15
N THR A 10 8.42 1.74 -9.07
CA THR A 10 8.02 2.17 -10.42
C THR A 10 6.68 1.55 -10.80
N PRO A 11 5.82 2.24 -11.56
CA PRO A 11 4.57 1.67 -12.07
C PRO A 11 4.80 0.48 -13.02
N VAL A 12 6.00 0.35 -13.61
CA VAL A 12 6.34 -0.77 -14.51
C VAL A 12 6.26 -2.12 -13.81
N ASP A 13 6.49 -2.17 -12.49
CA ASP A 13 6.44 -3.41 -11.71
C ASP A 13 5.02 -3.85 -11.34
N LEU A 14 4.01 -3.02 -11.62
CA LEU A 14 2.63 -3.29 -11.23
C LEU A 14 2.12 -4.68 -11.66
N PRO A 15 2.32 -5.16 -12.91
CA PRO A 15 1.87 -6.49 -13.31
C PRO A 15 2.53 -7.62 -12.49
N THR A 16 3.79 -7.44 -12.10
CA THR A 16 4.53 -8.41 -11.28
C THR A 16 3.92 -8.50 -9.89
N PHE A 17 3.65 -7.35 -9.26
CA PHE A 17 3.10 -7.32 -7.91
C PHE A 17 1.61 -7.70 -7.85
N ARG A 18 0.82 -7.38 -8.88
CA ARG A 18 -0.55 -7.89 -9.01
C ARG A 18 -0.58 -9.42 -9.04
N LYS A 19 0.33 -10.04 -9.80
CA LYS A 19 0.47 -11.50 -9.81
C LYS A 19 0.94 -12.05 -8.46
N ALA A 20 1.83 -11.35 -7.78
CA ALA A 20 2.39 -11.78 -6.50
C ALA A 20 1.33 -11.87 -5.37
N ILE A 21 0.31 -11.03 -5.42
CA ILE A 21 -0.77 -11.05 -4.42
C ILE A 21 -1.90 -12.03 -4.78
N LEU A 22 -1.91 -12.66 -5.96
CA LEU A 22 -2.94 -13.64 -6.30
C LEU A 22 -2.93 -14.84 -5.34
N GLY A 23 -4.10 -15.21 -4.83
CA GLY A 23 -4.29 -16.36 -3.95
C GLY A 23 -4.15 -16.04 -2.46
N ILE A 24 -3.88 -14.79 -2.07
CA ILE A 24 -3.88 -14.39 -0.67
C ILE A 24 -5.26 -14.52 -0.04
N HIS A 25 -6.36 -14.45 -0.80
CA HIS A 25 -7.69 -14.69 -0.29
C HIS A 25 -7.82 -16.09 0.28
N GLU A 26 -7.47 -17.11 -0.49
CA GLU A 26 -7.50 -18.50 -0.07
C GLU A 26 -6.48 -18.78 1.03
N LEU A 27 -5.24 -18.28 0.89
CA LEU A 27 -4.18 -18.45 1.89
C LEU A 27 -4.56 -17.85 3.24
N SER A 28 -5.19 -16.68 3.21
CA SER A 28 -5.67 -16.00 4.42
C SER A 28 -7.06 -16.48 4.86
N ARG A 29 -7.69 -17.44 4.18
CA ARG A 29 -9.07 -17.88 4.44
C ARG A 29 -10.08 -16.72 4.49
N GLY A 30 -9.93 -15.76 3.58
CA GLY A 30 -10.82 -14.62 3.43
C GLY A 30 -10.55 -13.43 4.35
N PHE A 31 -9.46 -13.43 5.12
CA PHE A 31 -9.08 -12.25 5.91
C PHE A 31 -8.52 -11.11 5.05
N LEU A 32 -7.93 -11.46 3.91
CA LEU A 32 -7.43 -10.57 2.88
C LEU A 32 -8.16 -10.85 1.56
N ARG A 33 -8.20 -9.85 0.69
CA ARG A 33 -8.66 -9.98 -0.69
C ARG A 33 -7.75 -9.19 -1.61
N GLU A 34 -7.45 -9.77 -2.76
CA GLU A 34 -6.59 -9.17 -3.78
C GLU A 34 -7.24 -7.97 -4.45
N ASP A 35 -8.55 -8.02 -4.64
CA ASP A 35 -9.34 -6.97 -5.30
C ASP A 35 -9.50 -5.71 -4.44
N GLU A 36 -9.10 -5.78 -3.17
CA GLU A 36 -9.05 -4.65 -2.24
C GLU A 36 -7.62 -4.15 -2.00
N ALA A 37 -6.62 -4.73 -2.67
CA ALA A 37 -5.24 -4.28 -2.56
C ALA A 37 -5.08 -2.84 -3.05
N THR A 38 -4.18 -2.09 -2.42
CA THR A 38 -3.83 -0.72 -2.84
C THR A 38 -2.37 -0.66 -3.23
N PHE A 39 -2.07 -0.08 -4.38
CA PHE A 39 -0.71 0.09 -4.86
C PHE A 39 -0.31 1.55 -4.75
N ILE A 40 0.83 1.84 -4.14
CA ILE A 40 1.36 3.20 -3.99
C ILE A 40 2.75 3.26 -4.60
N VAL A 41 2.86 3.93 -5.74
CA VAL A 41 4.15 4.29 -6.34
C VAL A 41 4.83 5.32 -5.45
N GLN A 42 6.00 4.98 -4.93
CA GLN A 42 6.79 5.77 -3.98
C GLN A 42 7.57 6.92 -4.66
N ASP A 43 6.97 7.51 -5.70
CA ASP A 43 7.47 8.65 -6.45
C ASP A 43 6.30 9.59 -6.78
N SER A 44 6.58 10.89 -6.85
CA SER A 44 5.61 11.90 -7.30
C SER A 44 5.70 12.17 -8.79
N ASP A 45 6.87 11.95 -9.40
CA ASP A 45 7.09 12.15 -10.83
C ASP A 45 6.85 10.83 -11.57
N VAL A 46 5.58 10.54 -11.84
CA VAL A 46 5.17 9.34 -12.54
C VAL A 46 4.60 9.72 -13.90
N ASN A 47 5.29 9.34 -14.97
CA ASN A 47 4.75 9.48 -16.32
C ASN A 47 3.73 8.36 -16.59
N GLY A 48 2.48 8.62 -16.20
CA GLY A 48 1.35 7.69 -16.40
C GLY A 48 0.78 7.69 -17.83
N ALA A 49 1.37 8.47 -18.77
CA ALA A 49 0.84 8.57 -20.12
C ALA A 49 0.88 7.20 -20.83
N GLY A 50 -0.29 6.62 -21.07
CA GLY A 50 -0.45 5.37 -21.81
C GLY A 50 -0.37 4.07 -20.99
N MET A 51 -0.27 4.15 -19.66
CA MET A 51 -0.39 2.97 -18.79
C MET A 51 -1.82 2.86 -18.25
N ASP A 52 -2.50 1.75 -18.55
CA ASP A 52 -3.74 1.37 -17.88
C ASP A 52 -3.40 0.78 -16.51
N VAL A 53 -3.55 1.59 -15.45
CA VAL A 53 -3.11 1.24 -14.10
C VAL A 53 -4.25 0.80 -13.18
N GLY A 54 -5.51 1.12 -13.50
CA GLY A 54 -6.68 0.87 -12.64
C GLY A 54 -6.87 1.90 -11.52
N ASP A 55 -8.00 1.78 -10.78
CA ASP A 55 -8.44 2.72 -9.74
C ASP A 55 -7.82 2.45 -8.35
N ASP A 56 -7.00 1.42 -8.24
CA ASP A 56 -6.33 0.96 -7.02
C ASP A 56 -4.86 1.38 -6.95
N VAL A 57 -4.39 2.18 -7.92
CA VAL A 57 -3.01 2.63 -8.03
C VAL A 57 -2.92 4.13 -7.79
N TYR A 58 -2.06 4.50 -6.83
CA TYR A 58 -1.84 5.87 -6.40
C TYR A 58 -0.35 6.20 -6.50
N ARG A 59 -0.03 7.49 -6.67
CA ARG A 59 1.34 8.01 -6.54
C ARG A 59 1.45 8.93 -5.34
N LEU A 60 2.67 9.23 -4.91
CA LEU A 60 2.88 10.23 -3.88
C LEU A 60 2.51 11.61 -4.40
N ALA A 61 1.84 12.39 -3.55
CA ALA A 61 1.65 13.82 -3.77
C ALA A 61 2.79 14.60 -3.08
N THR A 62 3.29 15.68 -3.67
CA THR A 62 4.26 16.58 -3.02
C THR A 62 3.56 17.55 -2.07
N GLY A 63 4.34 18.22 -1.21
CA GLY A 63 3.80 19.25 -0.31
C GLY A 63 3.23 20.44 -1.09
N GLU A 64 3.83 20.79 -2.21
CA GLU A 64 3.37 21.84 -3.12
C GLU A 64 2.05 21.46 -3.79
N GLU A 65 1.90 20.20 -4.25
CA GLU A 65 0.65 19.70 -4.81
C GLU A 65 -0.49 19.76 -3.78
N LEU A 66 -0.22 19.31 -2.55
CA LEU A 66 -1.18 19.41 -1.45
C LEU A 66 -1.55 20.86 -1.10
N ALA A 67 -0.57 21.77 -1.13
CA ALA A 67 -0.79 23.20 -0.84
C ALA A 67 -1.56 23.93 -1.95
N ALA A 68 -1.38 23.50 -3.21
CA ALA A 68 -2.08 24.06 -4.36
C ALA A 68 -3.55 23.60 -4.42
N ASP A 69 -3.87 22.43 -3.86
CA ASP A 69 -5.23 21.93 -3.76
C ASP A 69 -6.05 22.68 -2.70
N LYS A 70 -7.02 23.46 -3.19
CA LYS A 70 -7.91 24.30 -2.37
C LYS A 70 -8.81 23.51 -1.41
N MET A 71 -9.02 22.22 -1.65
CA MET A 71 -9.84 21.34 -0.81
C MET A 71 -9.00 20.62 0.23
N GLN A 72 -7.82 20.14 -0.12
CA GLN A 72 -7.00 19.33 0.78
C GLN A 72 -6.40 20.12 1.95
N CYS A 73 -6.07 21.41 1.74
CA CYS A 73 -5.56 22.29 2.79
C CYS A 73 -6.60 23.29 3.34
N LYS A 74 -7.89 23.17 3.01
CA LYS A 74 -8.92 24.13 3.45
C LYS A 74 -9.03 24.15 4.98
N GLY A 75 -8.76 25.30 5.59
CA GLY A 75 -8.81 25.48 7.04
C GLY A 75 -7.65 24.81 7.80
N ARG A 76 -6.60 24.37 7.11
CA ARG A 76 -5.38 23.80 7.69
C ARG A 76 -4.16 24.67 7.35
N PRO A 77 -3.12 24.71 8.19
CA PRO A 77 -1.85 25.33 7.82
C PRO A 77 -1.25 24.66 6.59
N ALA A 78 -0.45 25.42 5.83
CA ALA A 78 0.32 24.86 4.72
C ALA A 78 1.19 23.68 5.19
N PRO A 79 1.37 22.64 4.36
CA PRO A 79 2.06 21.39 4.71
C PRO A 79 3.60 21.55 4.76
N LYS A 80 4.10 22.50 5.56
CA LYS A 80 5.53 22.90 5.61
C LYS A 80 6.50 21.80 6.03
N LEU A 81 6.02 20.81 6.79
CA LEU A 81 6.82 19.67 7.29
C LEU A 81 6.40 18.35 6.65
N TYR A 82 5.63 18.42 5.56
CA TYR A 82 5.18 17.23 4.87
C TYR A 82 6.36 16.53 4.20
N ASP A 83 6.45 15.23 4.44
CA ASP A 83 7.46 14.35 3.90
C ASP A 83 6.75 13.27 3.10
N MET A 84 6.74 13.41 1.77
CA MET A 84 6.02 12.48 0.89
C MET A 84 6.51 11.04 1.03
N HIS A 85 7.76 10.83 1.45
CA HIS A 85 8.33 9.50 1.65
C HIS A 85 8.13 8.96 3.07
N ARG A 86 7.29 9.59 3.91
CA ARG A 86 7.05 9.17 5.29
C ARG A 86 6.66 7.70 5.39
N ILE A 87 5.73 7.22 4.56
CA ILE A 87 5.28 5.83 4.57
C ILE A 87 6.47 4.88 4.41
N LYS A 88 7.28 5.06 3.37
CA LYS A 88 8.48 4.26 3.11
C LYS A 88 9.48 4.27 4.27
N LYS A 89 9.63 5.40 4.95
CA LYS A 89 10.55 5.54 6.11
C LYS A 89 10.04 4.76 7.32
N GLU A 90 8.76 4.90 7.66
CA GLU A 90 8.17 4.24 8.85
C GLU A 90 8.10 2.71 8.69
N VAL A 91 7.92 2.23 7.45
CA VAL A 91 7.92 0.80 7.13
C VAL A 91 9.30 0.28 6.69
N HIS A 92 10.38 1.00 7.00
CA HIS A 92 11.76 0.59 6.76
C HIS A 92 12.07 0.13 5.32
N GLY A 93 11.37 0.68 4.32
CA GLY A 93 11.52 0.31 2.92
C GLY A 93 10.95 -1.07 2.54
N MET A 94 10.01 -1.60 3.33
CA MET A 94 9.26 -2.83 3.02
C MET A 94 8.34 -2.63 1.81
N THR A 95 8.05 -3.74 1.12
CA THR A 95 7.30 -3.74 -0.14
C THR A 95 5.81 -3.96 0.10
N PHE A 96 5.47 -4.86 1.02
CA PHE A 96 4.10 -5.21 1.35
C PHE A 96 3.81 -4.79 2.78
N VAL A 97 2.69 -4.11 2.97
CA VAL A 97 2.21 -3.66 4.28
C VAL A 97 0.79 -4.19 4.43
N ILE A 98 0.55 -4.99 5.45
CA ILE A 98 -0.78 -5.45 5.81
C ILE A 98 -1.31 -4.52 6.89
N VAL A 99 -2.40 -3.82 6.60
CA VAL A 99 -3.06 -2.89 7.51
C VAL A 99 -4.37 -3.44 8.03
N ARG A 100 -4.83 -2.90 9.16
CA ARG A 100 -6.15 -3.20 9.73
C ARG A 100 -6.97 -1.91 9.81
N PRO A 101 -8.29 -1.95 9.59
CA PRO A 101 -9.14 -0.79 9.81
C PRO A 101 -9.09 -0.26 11.25
N ASP A 102 -8.86 -1.15 12.23
CA ASP A 102 -8.85 -0.81 13.65
C ASP A 102 -7.44 -0.56 14.24
N ARG A 103 -6.35 -0.77 13.49
CA ARG A 103 -4.95 -0.58 13.92
C ARG A 103 -4.04 -0.21 12.76
N TYR A 104 -2.98 0.57 13.01
CA TYR A 104 -2.05 1.07 11.98
C TYR A 104 -1.51 -0.03 11.03
N VAL A 105 -0.55 -0.84 11.50
CA VAL A 105 0.13 -1.86 10.69
C VAL A 105 0.05 -3.20 11.43
N TYR A 106 -0.40 -4.24 10.75
CA TYR A 106 -0.40 -5.61 11.26
C TYR A 106 0.92 -6.33 10.97
N ALA A 107 1.45 -6.17 9.76
CA ALA A 107 2.72 -6.74 9.34
C ALA A 107 3.29 -5.95 8.15
N GLU A 108 4.60 -6.00 8.00
CA GLU A 108 5.32 -5.50 6.83
C GLU A 108 6.35 -6.54 6.39
N CYS A 109 6.52 -6.72 5.09
CA CYS A 109 7.48 -7.67 4.53
C CYS A 109 8.00 -7.22 3.17
N LYS A 110 9.10 -7.81 2.73
CA LYS A 110 9.80 -7.42 1.51
C LYS A 110 9.52 -8.37 0.36
N THR A 111 9.37 -9.66 0.64
CA THR A 111 9.23 -10.70 -0.39
C THR A 111 7.82 -11.30 -0.42
N VAL A 112 7.51 -11.97 -1.53
CA VAL A 112 6.23 -12.65 -1.75
C VAL A 112 6.10 -13.87 -0.84
N GLU A 113 7.20 -14.57 -0.58
CA GLU A 113 7.24 -15.74 0.30
C GLU A 113 6.93 -15.34 1.74
N GLU A 114 7.48 -14.21 2.20
CA GLU A 114 7.15 -13.63 3.50
C GLU A 114 5.67 -13.23 3.57
N LEU A 115 5.13 -12.59 2.52
CA LEU A 115 3.72 -12.23 2.43
C LEU A 115 2.83 -13.47 2.57
N GLN A 116 3.09 -14.52 1.79
CA GLN A 116 2.31 -15.76 1.82
C GLN A 116 2.38 -16.44 3.19
N SER A 117 3.56 -16.46 3.82
CA SER A 117 3.75 -16.97 5.18
C SER A 117 2.90 -16.20 6.19
N ILE A 118 2.89 -14.87 6.10
CA ILE A 118 2.07 -14.02 6.98
C ILE A 118 0.58 -14.28 6.74
N CYS A 119 0.13 -14.34 5.48
CA CYS A 119 -1.26 -14.62 5.10
C CYS A 119 -1.75 -15.95 5.68
N GLY A 120 -0.97 -17.03 5.51
CA GLY A 120 -1.29 -18.34 6.07
C GLY A 120 -1.32 -18.36 7.61
N GLY A 121 -0.53 -17.50 8.25
CA GLY A 121 -0.42 -17.38 9.70
C GLY A 121 -1.48 -16.51 10.38
N ILE A 122 -2.37 -15.83 9.64
CA ILE A 122 -3.32 -14.87 10.23
C ILE A 122 -4.21 -15.53 11.29
N ARG A 123 -4.80 -16.71 11.03
CA ARG A 123 -5.71 -17.36 12.01
C ARG A 123 -5.04 -17.72 13.33
N ALA A 124 -3.83 -18.27 13.27
CA ALA A 124 -3.08 -18.68 14.46
C ALA A 124 -2.83 -17.50 15.40
N LYS A 125 -2.59 -16.31 14.84
CA LYS A 125 -2.40 -15.07 15.61
C LYS A 125 -3.68 -14.50 16.22
N PHE A 126 -4.86 -14.91 15.74
CA PHE A 126 -6.16 -14.48 16.25
C PHE A 126 -6.89 -15.55 17.08
N GLY A 127 -6.27 -16.70 17.33
CA GLY A 127 -6.87 -17.77 18.14
C GLY A 127 -8.14 -18.36 17.55
N LEU A 128 -8.32 -18.26 16.23
CA LEU A 128 -9.47 -18.79 15.51
C LEU A 128 -9.04 -20.12 14.86
N GLU A 129 -9.17 -21.23 15.60
CA GLU A 129 -8.96 -22.59 15.05
C GLU A 129 -10.12 -23.05 14.17
#